data_AF-A0A7V1ZMS9-F1
#
_entry.id   AF-A0A7V1ZMS9-F1
#
_cell.length_a   1.000
_cell.length_b   1.000
_cell.length_c   1.000
_cell.angle_alpha   90.00
_cell.angle_beta   90.00
_cell.angle_gamma   90.00
#
_symmetry.space_group_name_H-M   'P 1'
#
loop_
_entity.id
_entity.type
_entity.pdbx_description
1 polymer ?
#
loop_
_entity_poly.entity_id
_entity_poly.type
_entity_poly.pdbx_seq_one_letter_code
_entity_poly.pdbx_strand_id
1 'polypeptide(L)'
;MIGCTSTGKKEQPLSTGIPGIKTQISKILISPLAFDGAIVVVEGIAKDISYTRGSTKFKVLDTLGNFINVSFTKPLDIKEDDYIAVGGIYRRTKNEIEATEVRKAAIKVDTLKLEQDSLTR
;
A
#
# COMPACT_ATOMS: atom_id res chain seq x y z
N MET A 1 14.76 -2.14 41.05
CA MET A 1 15.09 -1.27 39.89
C MET A 1 14.57 -2.00 38.66
N ILE A 2 13.45 -1.53 38.09
CA ILE A 2 12.74 -2.19 36.99
C ILE A 2 13.39 -1.74 35.69
N GLY A 3 13.81 -2.69 34.85
CA GLY A 3 14.24 -2.44 33.47
C GLY A 3 13.46 -3.35 32.53
N CYS A 4 12.24 -2.95 32.16
CA CYS A 4 11.52 -3.56 31.05
C CYS A 4 12.18 -3.13 29.75
N THR A 5 12.92 -4.04 29.10
CA THR A 5 13.35 -3.84 27.71
C THR A 5 12.25 -4.35 26.78
N SER A 6 11.36 -3.45 26.32
CA SER A 6 10.53 -3.77 25.16
C SER A 6 11.41 -3.67 23.90
N THR A 7 11.79 -4.81 23.34
CA THR A 7 12.32 -4.86 21.98
C THR A 7 11.16 -4.63 21.01
N GLY A 8 10.84 -3.36 20.76
CA GLY A 8 9.91 -2.97 19.71
C GLY A 8 10.47 -3.43 18.36
N LYS A 9 9.88 -4.48 17.79
CA LYS A 9 10.13 -4.85 16.40
C LYS A 9 9.70 -3.65 15.56
N LYS A 10 10.66 -2.97 14.91
CA LYS A 10 10.35 -1.96 13.89
C LYS A 10 9.47 -2.65 12.84
N GLU A 11 8.23 -2.19 12.70
CA GLU A 11 7.33 -2.63 11.64
C GLU A 11 8.03 -2.40 10.31
N GLN A 12 8.29 -3.48 9.56
CA GLN A 12 8.92 -3.36 8.25
C GLN A 12 7.90 -2.77 7.27
N PRO A 13 8.30 -1.84 6.39
CA PRO A 13 7.39 -1.30 5.39
C PRO A 13 6.87 -2.42 4.48
N LEU A 14 5.63 -2.32 4.03
CA LEU A 14 4.92 -3.38 3.28
C LEU A 14 5.62 -3.72 1.96
N SER A 15 6.26 -2.72 1.36
CA SER A 15 7.11 -2.82 0.17
C SER A 15 8.42 -3.58 0.39
N THR A 16 8.73 -4.06 1.60
CA THR A 16 9.97 -4.79 1.88
C THR A 16 10.01 -6.10 1.10
N GLY A 17 10.94 -6.22 0.14
CA GLY A 17 11.12 -7.43 -0.66
C GLY A 17 10.25 -7.51 -1.91
N ILE A 18 9.44 -6.49 -2.22
CA ILE A 18 8.83 -6.34 -3.55
C ILE A 18 9.90 -5.73 -4.48
N PRO A 19 10.21 -6.34 -5.64
CA PRO A 19 11.19 -5.79 -6.57
C PRO A 19 10.66 -4.53 -7.25
N GLY A 20 11.50 -3.49 -7.35
CA GLY A 20 11.18 -2.25 -8.07
C GLY A 20 11.65 -0.97 -7.35
N ILE A 21 11.45 0.16 -8.02
CA ILE A 21 11.76 1.49 -7.49
C ILE A 21 10.67 1.86 -6.48
N LYS A 22 11.03 1.87 -5.19
CA LYS A 22 10.14 2.34 -4.12
C LYS A 22 9.98 3.85 -4.24
N THR A 23 8.77 4.31 -4.50
CA THR A 23 8.50 5.73 -4.72
C THR A 23 7.11 6.12 -4.24
N GLN A 24 6.88 7.42 -4.12
CA GLN A 24 5.58 7.98 -3.79
C GLN A 24 4.77 8.18 -5.07
N ILE A 25 3.45 8.05 -4.97
CA ILE A 25 2.53 8.28 -6.09
C ILE A 25 2.72 9.70 -6.65
N SER A 26 2.79 10.71 -5.79
CA SER A 26 3.06 12.10 -6.18
C SER A 26 4.31 12.26 -7.05
N LYS A 27 5.41 11.55 -6.77
CA LYS A 27 6.64 11.61 -7.57
C LYS A 27 6.44 11.05 -8.97
N ILE A 28 5.68 9.96 -9.11
CA ILE A 28 5.31 9.41 -10.41
C ILE A 28 4.48 10.44 -11.18
N LEU A 29 3.48 11.06 -10.53
CA LEU A 29 2.59 12.02 -11.19
C LEU A 29 3.30 13.33 -11.59
N ILE A 30 4.31 13.77 -10.84
CA ILE A 30 5.14 14.94 -11.19
C ILE A 30 6.00 14.67 -12.44
N SER A 31 6.44 13.42 -12.65
CA SER A 31 7.28 13.07 -13.80
C SER A 31 6.92 11.71 -14.41
N PRO A 32 5.72 11.57 -15.01
CA PRO A 32 5.23 10.26 -15.47
C PRO A 32 6.13 9.63 -16.54
N LEU A 33 6.77 10.46 -17.35
CA LEU A 33 7.69 10.03 -18.40
C LEU A 33 8.95 9.33 -17.85
N ALA A 34 9.42 9.73 -16.66
CA ALA A 34 10.59 9.12 -16.02
C ALA A 34 10.32 7.71 -15.48
N PHE A 35 9.05 7.36 -15.29
CA PHE A 35 8.63 6.07 -14.74
C PHE A 35 7.92 5.19 -15.76
N ASP A 36 7.66 5.67 -16.99
CA ASP A 36 6.95 4.89 -18.02
C ASP A 36 7.76 3.63 -18.40
N GLY A 37 7.16 2.46 -18.19
CA GLY A 37 7.80 1.16 -18.37
C GLY A 37 8.70 0.72 -17.21
N ALA A 38 8.89 1.54 -16.17
CA ALA A 38 9.68 1.17 -15.01
C ALA A 38 8.89 0.27 -14.05
N ILE A 39 9.59 -0.65 -13.38
CA ILE A 39 9.03 -1.42 -12.26
C ILE A 39 9.06 -0.52 -11.03
N VAL A 40 7.88 -0.14 -10.54
CA VAL A 40 7.70 0.75 -9.39
C VAL A 40 6.99 0.01 -8.27
N VAL A 41 7.23 0.47 -7.04
CA VAL A 41 6.51 0.02 -5.85
C VAL A 41 5.94 1.23 -5.13
N VAL A 42 4.62 1.25 -4.95
CA VAL A 42 3.88 2.31 -4.25
C VAL A 42 3.08 1.72 -3.10
N GLU A 43 2.91 2.49 -2.04
CA GLU A 43 2.09 2.14 -0.88
C GLU A 43 0.92 3.14 -0.78
N GLY A 44 -0.25 2.66 -0.40
CA GLY A 44 -1.44 3.49 -0.31
C GLY A 44 -2.72 2.73 0.07
N ILE A 45 -3.84 3.42 -0.02
CA ILE A 45 -5.17 2.92 0.35
C ILE A 45 -5.89 2.43 -0.92
N ALA A 46 -6.44 1.22 -0.87
CA ALA A 46 -7.24 0.66 -1.96
C ALA A 46 -8.62 1.32 -2.05
N LYS A 47 -9.00 1.75 -3.25
CA LYS A 47 -10.31 2.34 -3.58
C LYS A 47 -10.85 1.86 -4.92
N ASP A 48 -12.16 2.02 -5.14
CA ASP A 48 -12.87 1.70 -6.38
C ASP A 48 -12.61 0.26 -6.87
N ILE A 49 -12.68 -0.70 -5.96
CA ILE A 49 -12.34 -2.10 -6.26
C ILE A 49 -13.40 -2.74 -7.15
N SER A 50 -12.95 -3.26 -8.29
CA SER A 50 -13.77 -3.95 -9.27
C SER A 50 -13.22 -5.34 -9.59
N TYR A 51 -14.07 -6.34 -9.45
CA TYR A 51 -13.77 -7.73 -9.75
C TYR A 51 -14.36 -8.10 -11.11
N THR A 52 -13.48 -8.38 -12.08
CA THR A 52 -13.87 -8.97 -13.37
C THR A 52 -13.28 -10.39 -13.44
N ARG A 53 -13.89 -11.29 -14.21
CA ARG A 53 -13.47 -12.70 -14.33
C ARG A 53 -11.96 -12.84 -14.57
N GLY A 54 -11.19 -13.14 -13.51
CA GLY A 54 -9.75 -13.33 -13.55
C GLY A 54 -8.87 -12.07 -13.40
N SER A 55 -9.46 -10.90 -13.14
CA SER A 55 -8.69 -9.67 -12.92
C SER A 55 -9.35 -8.77 -11.87
N THR A 56 -8.53 -8.24 -10.96
CA THR A 56 -8.93 -7.19 -10.03
C THR A 56 -8.40 -5.86 -10.53
N LYS A 57 -9.28 -4.86 -10.63
CA LYS A 57 -8.91 -3.48 -10.90
C LYS A 57 -9.28 -2.61 -9.71
N PHE A 58 -8.43 -1.66 -9.36
CA PHE A 58 -8.65 -0.76 -8.24
C PHE A 58 -7.77 0.48 -8.40
N LYS A 59 -7.94 1.46 -7.52
CA LYS A 59 -7.06 2.61 -7.36
C LYS A 59 -6.27 2.47 -6.06
N VAL A 60 -5.02 2.92 -6.09
CA VAL A 60 -4.23 3.13 -4.88
C VAL A 60 -4.10 4.62 -4.66
N LEU A 61 -4.49 5.09 -3.47
CA LEU A 61 -4.42 6.49 -3.08
C LEU A 61 -3.29 6.71 -2.08
N ASP A 62 -2.53 7.78 -2.24
CA ASP A 62 -1.65 8.28 -1.18
C ASP A 62 -2.43 9.15 -0.17
N THR A 63 -1.77 9.58 0.90
CA THR A 63 -2.37 10.40 1.96
C THR A 63 -2.76 11.81 1.50
N LEU A 64 -2.32 12.24 0.33
CA LEU A 64 -2.64 13.53 -0.28
C LEU A 64 -3.79 13.42 -1.29
N GLY A 65 -4.35 12.22 -1.47
CA GLY A 65 -5.43 11.96 -2.43
C GLY A 65 -4.97 11.77 -3.87
N ASN A 66 -3.65 11.71 -4.12
CA ASN A 66 -3.15 11.34 -5.44
C ASN A 66 -3.40 9.86 -5.67
N PHE A 67 -3.73 9.47 -6.91
CA PHE A 67 -4.04 8.09 -7.21
C PHE A 67 -3.33 7.56 -8.46
N ILE A 68 -3.14 6.25 -8.47
CA ILE A 68 -2.75 5.45 -9.63
C ILE A 68 -3.72 4.30 -9.79
N ASN A 69 -4.13 4.03 -11.03
CA ASN A 69 -4.93 2.85 -11.36
C ASN A 69 -4.08 1.59 -11.25
N VAL A 70 -4.67 0.48 -10.86
CA VAL A 70 -3.97 -0.80 -10.76
C VAL A 70 -4.79 -1.87 -11.47
N SER A 71 -4.11 -2.68 -12.28
CA SER A 71 -4.64 -3.93 -12.80
C SER A 71 -3.81 -5.10 -12.29
N PHE A 72 -4.50 -6.13 -11.81
CA PHE A 72 -3.89 -7.34 -11.28
C PHE A 72 -4.60 -8.57 -11.86
N THR A 73 -3.86 -9.46 -12.52
CA THR A 73 -4.42 -10.59 -13.29
C THR A 73 -4.58 -11.87 -12.47
N LYS A 74 -4.66 -11.74 -11.14
CA LYS A 74 -4.88 -12.86 -10.21
C LYS A 74 -5.99 -12.51 -9.22
N PRO A 75 -6.74 -13.50 -8.71
CA PRO A 75 -7.62 -13.29 -7.57
C PRO A 75 -6.84 -12.68 -6.41
N LEU A 76 -7.41 -11.64 -5.81
CA LEU A 76 -6.79 -10.89 -4.73
C LEU A 76 -7.87 -10.57 -3.70
N ASP A 77 -7.64 -10.95 -2.44
CA ASP A 77 -8.51 -10.61 -1.31
C ASP A 77 -8.10 -9.26 -0.74
N ILE A 78 -8.65 -8.19 -1.33
CA ILE A 78 -8.55 -6.81 -0.85
C ILE A 78 -9.93 -6.22 -0.66
N LYS A 79 -10.06 -5.31 0.29
CA LYS A 79 -11.29 -4.58 0.60
C LYS A 79 -11.04 -3.09 0.45
N GLU A 80 -12.15 -2.36 0.29
CA GLU A 80 -12.11 -0.90 0.37
C GLU A 80 -11.41 -0.47 1.65
N ASP A 81 -10.58 0.57 1.53
CA ASP A 81 -9.79 1.14 2.62
C ASP A 81 -8.64 0.27 3.16
N ASP A 82 -8.34 -0.88 2.55
CA ASP A 82 -7.14 -1.64 2.90
C ASP A 82 -5.87 -0.85 2.55
N TYR A 83 -4.94 -0.79 3.50
CA TYR A 83 -3.60 -0.28 3.24
C TYR A 83 -2.72 -1.37 2.61
N ILE A 84 -2.20 -1.08 1.41
CA ILE A 84 -1.54 -2.05 0.54
C ILE A 84 -0.26 -1.48 -0.08
N ALA A 85 0.65 -2.37 -0.45
CA ALA A 85 1.79 -2.11 -1.32
C ALA A 85 1.57 -2.79 -2.68
N VAL A 86 1.78 -2.05 -3.77
CA VAL A 86 1.62 -2.54 -5.14
C VAL A 86 2.95 -2.41 -5.87
N GLY A 87 3.44 -3.52 -6.40
CA GLY A 87 4.62 -3.60 -7.26
C GLY A 87 4.24 -4.02 -8.68
N GLY A 88 4.75 -3.31 -9.69
CA GLY A 88 4.47 -3.62 -11.08
C GLY A 88 5.04 -2.61 -12.06
N ILE A 89 4.71 -2.77 -13.34
CA ILE A 89 5.17 -1.89 -14.41
C ILE A 89 4.23 -0.68 -14.50
N TYR A 90 4.76 0.53 -14.36
CA TYR A 90 3.97 1.75 -14.58
C TYR A 90 3.78 2.03 -16.07
N ARG A 91 2.55 2.36 -16.46
CA ARG A 91 2.13 2.76 -17.81
C ARG A 91 1.52 4.15 -17.76
N ARG A 92 2.21 5.13 -18.33
CA ARG A 92 1.75 6.53 -18.28
C ARG A 92 0.44 6.76 -19.04
N THR A 93 0.16 5.97 -20.08
CA THR A 93 -0.99 6.16 -20.99
C THR A 93 -2.34 6.09 -20.27
N LYS A 94 -2.41 5.30 -19.20
CA LYS A 94 -3.62 5.11 -18.39
C LYS A 94 -3.44 5.52 -16.93
N ASN A 95 -2.28 6.08 -16.58
CA ASN A 95 -1.85 6.26 -15.20
C ASN A 95 -2.06 4.96 -14.40
N GLU A 96 -1.49 3.87 -14.89
CA GLU A 96 -1.80 2.51 -14.45
C GLU A 96 -0.54 1.74 -14.06
N ILE A 97 -0.58 0.97 -12.98
CA ILE A 97 0.40 -0.06 -12.67
C ILE A 97 -0.18 -1.42 -13.09
N GLU A 98 0.49 -2.06 -14.04
CA GLU A 98 0.32 -3.48 -14.34
C GLU A 98 0.98 -4.27 -13.20
N ALA A 99 0.20 -4.58 -12.18
CA ALA A 99 0.71 -5.16 -10.94
C ALA A 99 1.14 -6.62 -11.12
N THR A 100 2.32 -6.94 -10.62
CA THR A 100 2.83 -8.31 -10.52
C THR A 100 2.75 -8.84 -9.10
N GLU A 101 2.76 -7.94 -8.12
CA GLU A 101 2.69 -8.27 -6.70
C GLU A 101 1.87 -7.22 -5.94
N VAL A 102 0.97 -7.68 -5.07
CA VAL A 102 0.22 -6.84 -4.14
C VAL A 102 0.34 -7.45 -2.76
N ARG A 103 0.72 -6.63 -1.78
CA ARG A 103 0.80 -7.01 -0.37
C ARG A 103 -0.13 -6.16 0.45
N LYS A 104 -0.91 -6.78 1.31
CA LYS A 104 -1.80 -6.12 2.25
C LYS A 104 -1.13 -5.99 3.61
N ALA A 105 -1.37 -4.87 4.28
CA ALA A 105 -1.04 -4.74 5.69
C ALA A 105 -1.83 -5.76 6.51
N ALA A 106 -1.11 -6.61 7.24
CA ALA A 106 -1.70 -7.26 8.40
C ALA A 106 -1.89 -6.17 9.45
N ILE A 107 -3.00 -5.41 9.36
CA ILE A 107 -3.47 -4.63 10.49
C ILE A 107 -3.85 -5.66 11.55
N LYS A 108 -2.88 -6.04 12.39
CA LYS A 108 -3.22 -6.54 13.71
C LYS A 108 -3.78 -5.33 14.42
N VAL A 109 -5.11 -5.30 14.56
CA VAL A 109 -5.74 -4.51 15.61
C VAL A 109 -5.33 -5.19 16.92
N ASP A 110 -4.06 -5.06 17.31
CA ASP A 110 -3.70 -5.17 18.71
C ASP A 110 -4.36 -3.95 19.33
N THR A 111 -5.47 -4.28 20.01
CA THR A 111 -6.25 -3.45 20.91
C THR A 111 -5.60 -2.09 21.12
N LEU A 112 -6.20 -1.03 20.55
CA LEU A 112 -6.20 0.25 21.21
C LEU A 112 -6.82 -0.02 22.58
N LYS A 113 -6.01 -0.50 23.53
CA LYS A 113 -6.28 -0.35 24.93
C LYS A 113 -6.35 1.15 25.08
N LEU A 114 -7.58 1.63 25.14
CA LEU A 114 -7.97 2.72 26.01
C LEU A 114 -7.44 2.39 27.42
N GLU A 115 -6.13 2.46 27.61
CA GLU A 115 -5.59 2.96 28.87
C GLU A 115 -5.78 4.47 28.77
N GLN A 116 -7.05 4.87 28.94
CA GLN A 116 -7.38 6.06 29.71
C GLN A 116 -6.79 5.85 31.10
N ASP A 117 -5.47 5.98 31.18
CA ASP A 117 -4.72 6.20 32.41
C ASP A 117 -4.92 7.67 32.80
N SER A 118 -6.19 8.04 32.99
CA SER A 118 -6.65 9.37 33.34
C SER A 118 -8.04 9.28 33.92
N LEU A 119 -8.18 8.51 35.00
CA LEU A 119 -8.97 8.84 36.19
C LEU A 119 -8.71 7.74 37.24
N THR A 120 -7.45 7.72 37.70
CA THR A 120 -7.14 7.36 39.08
C THR A 120 -8.17 7.97 40.03
N ARG A 121 -8.82 7.09 40.80
CA ARG A 121 -9.29 7.24 42.18
C ARG A 121 -9.98 8.53 42.60
#